data_AF-A0A0A7IA14-F1
#
_entry.id   AF-A0A0A7IA14-F1
#
_cell.length_a   1.000
_cell.length_b   1.000
_cell.length_c   1.000
_cell.angle_alpha   90.00
_cell.angle_beta   90.00
_cell.angle_gamma   90.00
#
_symmetry.space_group_name_H-M   'P 1'
#
loop_
_entity.id
_entity.type
_entity.pdbx_description
1 polymer ?
#
loop_
_entity_poly.entity_id
_entity_poly.type
_entity_poly.pdbx_seq_one_letter_code
_entity_poly.pdbx_strand_id
1 'polypeptide(L)'
;MSRQPNSTDLLLQDLIQVLLDGKAHADADMLQSAADAGEYAGGFDYAMLAFKDRGLIPDTRLIHAALDSPWCEEDSYADVIGHELLAKAETSIAS
;
A
#
# COMPACT_ATOMS: atom_id res chain seq x y z
N MET A 1 -21.02 10.14 12.98
CA MET A 1 -19.96 11.13 13.24
C MET A 1 -18.82 10.79 12.30
N SER A 2 -18.37 11.71 11.46
CA SER A 2 -17.24 11.48 10.56
C SER A 2 -15.96 11.46 11.41
N ARG A 3 -15.25 10.33 11.42
CA ARG A 3 -13.91 10.23 12.04
C ARG A 3 -12.95 11.06 11.19
N GLN A 4 -12.15 11.94 11.80
CA GLN A 4 -11.06 12.58 11.08
C GLN A 4 -10.01 11.51 10.73
N PRO A 5 -9.51 11.48 9.48
CA PRO A 5 -8.51 10.50 9.09
C PRO A 5 -7.21 10.74 9.85
N ASN A 6 -6.65 9.65 10.39
CA ASN A 6 -5.31 9.63 10.95
C ASN A 6 -4.24 9.44 9.85
N SER A 7 -2.96 9.48 10.20
CA SER A 7 -1.87 9.33 9.22
C SER A 7 -1.92 8.01 8.46
N THR A 8 -2.32 6.91 9.10
CA THR A 8 -2.51 5.61 8.47
C THR A 8 -3.70 5.63 7.51
N ASP A 9 -4.82 6.27 7.89
CA ASP A 9 -5.98 6.42 7.00
C ASP A 9 -5.61 7.21 5.72
N LEU A 10 -4.76 8.23 5.83
CA LEU A 10 -4.28 9.00 4.68
C LEU A 10 -3.32 8.18 3.81
N LEU A 11 -2.40 7.44 4.43
CA LEU A 11 -1.49 6.57 3.68
C LEU A 11 -2.26 5.48 2.90
N LEU A 12 -3.26 4.85 3.51
CA LEU A 12 -4.11 3.90 2.81
C LEU A 12 -4.89 4.56 1.65
N GLN A 13 -5.35 5.81 1.79
CA GLN A 13 -5.94 6.56 0.69
C GLN A 13 -4.97 6.79 -0.48
N ASP A 14 -3.70 7.12 -0.19
CA ASP A 14 -2.69 7.27 -1.24
C ASP A 14 -2.43 5.93 -1.96
N LEU A 15 -2.38 4.81 -1.23
CA LEU A 15 -2.25 3.48 -1.81
C LEU A 15 -3.48 3.08 -2.65
N ILE A 16 -4.69 3.43 -2.20
CA ILE A 16 -5.94 3.27 -2.96
C ILE A 16 -5.84 4.05 -4.29
N GLN A 17 -5.31 5.27 -4.26
CA GLN A 17 -5.17 6.08 -5.48
C GLN A 17 -4.25 5.40 -6.50
N VAL A 18 -3.17 4.75 -6.08
CA VAL A 18 -2.29 3.96 -6.97
C VAL A 18 -3.07 2.82 -7.65
N LEU A 19 -3.93 2.13 -6.90
CA LEU A 19 -4.79 1.07 -7.46
C LEU A 19 -5.79 1.63 -8.47
N LEU A 20 -6.40 2.79 -8.18
CA LEU A 20 -7.33 3.45 -9.10
C LEU A 20 -6.64 3.90 -10.40
N ASP A 21 -5.46 4.50 -10.29
CA ASP A 21 -4.66 4.92 -11.45
C ASP A 21 -4.24 3.71 -12.31
N GLY A 22 -3.95 2.58 -11.65
CA GLY A 22 -3.73 1.27 -12.27
C GLY A 22 -4.99 0.56 -12.78
N LYS A 23 -6.18 1.19 -12.69
CA LYS A 23 -7.50 0.65 -13.05
C LYS A 23 -7.90 -0.61 -12.28
N ALA A 24 -7.28 -0.86 -11.12
CA ALA A 24 -7.54 -1.96 -10.21
C ALA A 24 -8.70 -1.64 -9.24
N HIS A 25 -9.87 -1.29 -9.78
CA HIS A 25 -11.01 -0.79 -9.00
C HIS A 25 -11.47 -1.74 -7.89
N ALA A 26 -11.52 -3.05 -8.15
CA ALA A 26 -11.92 -4.03 -7.13
C ALA A 26 -10.92 -4.10 -5.96
N ASP A 27 -9.62 -3.92 -6.24
CA ASP A 27 -8.58 -3.89 -5.20
C ASP A 27 -8.68 -2.59 -4.40
N ALA A 28 -8.96 -1.46 -5.06
CA ALA A 28 -9.20 -0.19 -4.40
C ALA A 28 -10.41 -0.25 -3.45
N ASP A 29 -11.53 -0.87 -3.88
CA ASP A 29 -12.73 -1.05 -3.05
C ASP A 29 -12.46 -1.95 -1.83
N MET A 30 -11.68 -3.01 -2.00
CA MET A 30 -11.28 -3.89 -0.90
C MET A 30 -10.41 -3.14 0.11
N LEU A 31 -9.42 -2.39 -0.37
CA LEU A 31 -8.51 -1.62 0.49
C LEU A 31 -9.24 -0.50 1.24
N GLN A 32 -10.21 0.16 0.59
CA GLN A 32 -11.09 1.13 1.25
C GLN A 32 -11.92 0.48 2.36
N SER A 33 -12.43 -0.73 2.12
CA SER A 33 -13.19 -1.48 3.14
C SER A 33 -12.33 -1.83 4.36
N ALA A 34 -11.07 -2.21 4.14
CA ALA A 34 -10.12 -2.47 5.22
C ALA A 34 -9.82 -1.19 6.03
N ALA A 35 -9.63 -0.05 5.35
CA ALA A 35 -9.43 1.25 5.99
C ALA A 35 -10.64 1.66 6.85
N ASP A 36 -11.87 1.50 6.31
CA ASP A 36 -13.11 1.82 7.01
C ASP A 36 -13.33 0.92 8.24
N ALA A 37 -12.89 -0.33 8.18
CA ALA A 37 -12.92 -1.29 9.29
C ALA A 37 -11.80 -1.07 10.32
N GLY A 38 -10.79 -0.26 10.00
CA GLY A 38 -9.60 -0.07 10.84
C GLY A 38 -8.62 -1.25 10.81
N GLU A 39 -8.71 -2.12 9.80
CA GLU A 39 -7.84 -3.28 9.61
C GLU A 39 -6.53 -2.88 8.93
N TYR A 40 -5.73 -2.05 9.60
CA TYR A 40 -4.59 -1.39 8.98
C TYR A 40 -3.47 -2.33 8.51
N ALA A 41 -3.04 -3.27 9.35
CA ALA A 41 -2.01 -4.23 8.97
C ALA A 41 -2.45 -5.08 7.77
N GLY A 42 -3.67 -5.61 7.83
CA GLY A 42 -4.27 -6.37 6.72
C GLY A 42 -4.44 -5.52 5.45
N GLY A 43 -4.76 -4.24 5.58
CA GLY A 43 -4.80 -3.29 4.47
C GLY A 43 -3.45 -3.11 3.79
N PHE A 44 -2.36 -2.97 4.56
CA PHE A 44 -1.01 -2.88 4.00
C PHE A 44 -0.58 -4.17 3.30
N ASP A 45 -0.83 -5.34 3.93
CA ASP A 45 -0.56 -6.64 3.32
C ASP A 45 -1.29 -6.78 1.98
N TYR A 46 -2.58 -6.44 1.96
CA TYR A 46 -3.41 -6.48 0.77
C TYR A 46 -2.89 -5.54 -0.32
N ALA A 47 -2.56 -4.30 0.03
CA ALA A 47 -2.07 -3.30 -0.92
C ALA A 47 -0.80 -3.78 -1.62
N MET A 48 0.19 -4.26 -0.85
CA MET A 48 1.46 -4.74 -1.42
C MET A 48 1.27 -5.96 -2.31
N LEU A 49 0.43 -6.91 -1.91
CA LEU A 49 0.09 -8.07 -2.73
C LEU A 49 -0.60 -7.63 -4.04
N ALA A 50 -1.58 -6.72 -3.97
CA ALA A 50 -2.27 -6.21 -5.14
C ALA A 50 -1.32 -5.51 -6.10
N PHE A 51 -0.39 -4.68 -5.61
CA PHE A 51 0.62 -4.05 -6.45
C PHE A 51 1.50 -5.08 -7.17
N LYS A 52 1.97 -6.10 -6.44
CA LYS A 52 2.80 -7.18 -7.00
C LYS A 52 2.06 -7.96 -8.08
N ASP A 53 0.83 -8.38 -7.81
CA ASP A 53 0.03 -9.21 -8.74
C ASP A 53 -0.39 -8.44 -9.99
N ARG A 54 -0.60 -7.12 -9.86
CA ARG A 54 -0.97 -6.23 -10.96
C ARG A 54 0.24 -5.67 -11.73
N GLY A 55 1.46 -5.90 -11.23
CA GLY A 55 2.67 -5.30 -11.79
C GLY A 55 2.71 -3.78 -11.64
N LEU A 56 2.00 -3.24 -10.64
CA LEU A 56 2.02 -1.81 -10.31
C LEU A 56 3.21 -1.55 -9.38
N ILE A 57 3.90 -0.44 -9.61
CA ILE A 57 5.00 0.02 -8.77
C ILE A 57 4.60 1.39 -8.21
N PRO A 58 4.24 1.49 -6.92
CA PRO A 58 3.96 2.78 -6.29
C PRO A 58 5.20 3.68 -6.28
N ASP A 59 5.00 4.97 -6.05
CA ASP A 59 6.13 5.88 -5.78
C ASP A 59 6.96 5.36 -4.59
N THR A 60 8.29 5.38 -4.72
CA THR A 60 9.23 4.96 -3.67
C THR A 60 8.93 5.56 -2.29
N ARG A 61 8.45 6.81 -2.24
CA ARG A 61 8.06 7.48 -0.99
C ARG A 61 6.85 6.83 -0.32
N LEU A 62 5.89 6.34 -1.10
CA LEU A 62 4.73 5.61 -0.59
C LEU A 62 5.14 4.24 -0.08
N ILE A 63 6.06 3.57 -0.77
CA ILE A 63 6.59 2.28 -0.33
C ILE A 63 7.32 2.44 1.01
N HIS A 64 8.20 3.44 1.13
CA HIS A 64 8.86 3.75 2.40
C HIS A 64 7.88 4.11 3.51
N ALA A 65 6.87 4.93 3.23
CA ALA A 65 5.87 5.29 4.24
C ALA A 65 5.07 4.07 4.74
N ALA A 66 4.81 3.08 3.87
CA ALA A 66 4.19 1.83 4.26
C ALA A 66 5.11 0.96 5.13
N LEU A 67 6.39 0.82 4.75
CA LEU A 67 7.38 0.07 5.53
C LEU A 67 7.66 0.70 6.90
N ASP A 68 7.69 2.03 6.98
CA ASP A 68 7.92 2.77 8.23
C ASP A 68 6.65 2.86 9.11
N SER A 69 5.51 2.34 8.63
CA SER A 69 4.24 2.35 9.35
C SER A 69 4.31 1.45 10.59
N PRO A 70 3.74 1.85 11.74
CA PRO A 70 3.65 0.97 12.92
C PRO A 70 2.74 -0.26 12.69
N TRP A 71 2.05 -0.32 11.55
CA TRP A 71 1.20 -1.43 11.13
C TRP A 71 1.85 -2.32 10.07
N CYS A 72 3.09 -2.04 9.68
CA CYS A 72 3.92 -2.95 8.90
C CYS A 72 4.71 -3.81 9.87
N GLU A 73 4.27 -5.05 10.08
CA GLU A 73 4.96 -6.00 10.94
C GLU A 73 6.16 -6.60 10.19
N GLU A 74 7.28 -6.84 10.89
CA GLU A 74 8.44 -7.54 10.33
C GLU A 74 8.02 -8.91 9.78
N ASP A 75 8.54 -9.28 8.61
CA ASP A 75 8.22 -10.51 7.87
C ASP A 75 6.74 -10.64 7.41
N SER A 76 5.93 -9.58 7.54
CA SER A 76 4.58 -9.53 6.95
C SER A 76 4.63 -9.48 5.42
N TYR A 77 3.47 -9.64 4.76
CA TYR A 77 3.41 -9.43 3.32
C TYR A 77 3.74 -7.99 2.95
N ALA A 78 3.29 -7.02 3.75
CA ALA A 78 3.62 -5.62 3.57
C ALA A 78 5.13 -5.37 3.59
N ASP A 79 5.84 -5.97 4.55
CA ASP A 79 7.29 -5.84 4.72
C ASP A 79 8.05 -6.49 3.56
N VAL A 80 7.83 -7.80 3.35
CA VAL A 80 8.55 -8.59 2.35
C VAL A 80 8.30 -8.05 0.94
N ILE A 81 7.04 -7.81 0.58
CA ILE A 81 6.69 -7.34 -0.77
C ILE A 81 7.03 -5.86 -0.93
N GLY A 82 6.92 -5.04 0.13
CA GLY A 82 7.33 -3.64 0.09
C GLY A 82 8.81 -3.51 -0.26
N HIS A 83 9.69 -4.30 0.37
CA HIS A 83 11.11 -4.33 0.03
C HIS A 83 11.38 -4.83 -1.41
N GLU A 84 10.64 -5.84 -1.90
CA GLU A 84 10.73 -6.27 -3.30
C GLU A 84 10.34 -5.16 -4.29
N LEU A 85 9.25 -4.44 -4.03
CA LEU A 85 8.77 -3.35 -4.89
C LEU A 85 9.73 -2.16 -4.86
N LEU A 86 10.29 -1.84 -3.69
CA LEU A 86 11.29 -0.79 -3.54
C LEU A 86 12.53 -1.09 -4.39
N ALA A 87 13.08 -2.30 -4.28
CA ALA A 87 14.24 -2.71 -5.07
C ALA A 87 13.95 -2.62 -6.58
N LYS A 88 12.75 -2.99 -7.02
CA LYS A 88 12.33 -2.84 -8.42
C LYS A 88 12.27 -1.37 -8.87
N ALA A 89 11.67 -0.50 -8.06
CA ALA A 89 11.57 0.92 -8.35
C ALA A 89 12.96 1.57 -8.52
N GLU A 90 13.91 1.23 -7.63
CA GLU A 90 15.28 1.74 -7.69
C GLU A 90 16.04 1.26 -8.93
N THR A 91 15.88 0.00 -9.33
CA THR A 91 16.51 -0.52 -10.56
C THR A 91 15.96 0.13 -11.84
N SER A 92 14.68 0.53 -11.84
CA SER A 92 14.06 1.20 -12.99
C SER A 92 14.55 2.63 -13.18
N ILE A 93 15.03 3.29 -12.13
CA ILE A 93 15.59 4.65 -12.21
C ILE A 93 17.05 4.63 -12.70
N ALA A 94 17.75 3.52 -12.47
CA ALA A 94 19.15 3.34 -12.86
C ALA A 94 19.34 2.87 -14.32
N SER A 95 18.26 2.65 -15.08
CA SER A 95 18.25 2.19 -16.47
C SER A 95 17.94 3.31 -17.45
#